data_AF-A0A832JYI7-F1
#
_entry.id   AF-A0A832JYI7-F1
#
_cell.length_a   1.000
_cell.length_b   1.000
_cell.length_c   1.000
_cell.angle_alpha   90.00
_cell.angle_beta   90.00
_cell.angle_gamma   90.00
#
_symmetry.space_group_name_H-M   'P 1'
#
loop_
_entity.id
_entity.type
_entity.pdbx_description
1 polymer ?
#
loop_
_entity_poly.entity_id
_entity_poly.type
_entity_poly.pdbx_seq_one_letter_code
_entity_poly.pdbx_strand_id
1 'polypeptide(L)'
;VVRSGRNLGYAGGNNYGFKLFGSGTKYVGFLNNDIEVEPDWLWRIIDVMEHDERIAAAQPMILQLNRRELLDSLGGLIDRIGRAYDVGSSLAPPRGLRNPVEVFYARGAAIVFRSDVFRRLGGFDEDYFIYYEETDLCWRARLLGYKVVTVPTAKVYHLGGGTSGGATPHTIYLRRRNQLATLIKNYSLGNAIIYSSILTAMFLASAARRSISPDYNLVSRAIFSAILWNIRSFRRTLEKRATIQSERIVPDRIVSRHMLGILEYSRLVKYLPKAY
;
A
#
# COMPACT_ATOMS: atom_id res chain seq x y z
N VAL A 1 -16.37 -16.73 12.06
CA VAL A 1 -15.74 -16.98 10.73
C VAL A 1 -16.81 -16.83 9.66
N VAL A 2 -16.54 -16.06 8.59
CA VAL A 2 -17.46 -15.89 7.46
C VAL A 2 -16.80 -16.45 6.19
N ARG A 3 -17.56 -17.12 5.32
CA ARG A 3 -17.09 -17.64 4.03
C ARG A 3 -17.64 -16.82 2.87
N SER A 4 -16.79 -16.41 1.93
CA SER A 4 -17.14 -15.63 0.74
C SER A 4 -17.58 -16.48 -0.46
N GLY A 5 -17.49 -17.81 -0.38
CA GLY A 5 -17.83 -18.75 -1.47
C GLY A 5 -16.82 -18.81 -2.63
N ARG A 6 -15.97 -17.78 -2.78
CA ARG A 6 -14.86 -17.75 -3.75
C ARG A 6 -13.69 -16.90 -3.24
N ASN A 7 -12.52 -17.03 -3.85
CA ASN A 7 -11.37 -16.19 -3.52
C ASN A 7 -11.59 -14.76 -4.06
N LEU A 8 -11.79 -13.81 -3.15
CA LEU A 8 -11.98 -12.39 -3.46
C LEU A 8 -10.67 -11.58 -3.40
N GLY A 9 -9.55 -12.25 -3.14
CA GLY A 9 -8.28 -11.61 -2.83
C GLY A 9 -8.33 -10.89 -1.49
N TYR A 10 -7.24 -10.20 -1.17
CA TYR A 10 -7.13 -9.37 0.03
C TYR A 10 -8.13 -8.21 -0.02
N ALA A 11 -8.20 -7.48 -1.15
CA ALA A 11 -9.06 -6.30 -1.28
C ALA A 11 -10.55 -6.65 -1.11
N GLY A 12 -11.06 -7.61 -1.89
CA GLY A 12 -12.47 -7.99 -1.84
C GLY A 12 -12.84 -8.75 -0.56
N GLY A 13 -11.93 -9.57 -0.02
CA GLY A 13 -12.16 -10.27 1.24
C GLY A 13 -12.35 -9.32 2.42
N ASN A 14 -11.49 -8.30 2.53
CA ASN A 14 -11.58 -7.29 3.58
C ASN A 14 -12.78 -6.36 3.42
N ASN A 15 -13.09 -5.94 2.19
CA ASN A 15 -14.32 -5.18 1.91
C ASN A 15 -15.58 -5.96 2.29
N TYR A 16 -15.61 -7.26 1.97
CA TYR A 16 -16.73 -8.13 2.34
C TYR A 16 -16.91 -8.21 3.86
N GLY A 17 -15.83 -8.38 4.61
CA GLY A 17 -15.85 -8.31 6.08
C GLY A 17 -16.37 -6.97 6.60
N PHE A 18 -15.86 -5.85 6.08
CA PHE A 18 -16.31 -4.52 6.49
C PHE A 18 -17.78 -4.27 6.17
N LYS A 19 -18.29 -4.76 5.03
CA LYS A 19 -19.72 -4.62 4.67
C LYS A 19 -20.64 -5.31 5.68
N LEU A 20 -20.22 -6.44 6.24
CA LEU A 20 -21.00 -7.22 7.19
C LEU A 20 -20.96 -6.65 8.61
N PHE A 21 -19.82 -6.10 9.04
CA PHE A 21 -19.58 -5.78 10.45
C PHE A 21 -19.18 -4.33 10.74
N GLY A 22 -18.81 -3.54 9.72
CA GLY A 22 -18.22 -2.22 9.86
C GLY A 22 -19.19 -1.03 9.85
N SER A 23 -20.50 -1.27 9.71
CA SER A 23 -21.51 -0.20 9.67
C SER A 23 -21.68 0.51 11.03
N GLY A 24 -21.43 -0.18 12.14
CA GLY A 24 -21.59 0.34 13.51
C GLY A 24 -20.29 0.68 14.24
N THR A 25 -19.12 0.57 13.58
CA THR A 25 -17.81 0.77 14.23
C THR A 25 -17.23 2.14 13.93
N LYS A 26 -16.51 2.74 14.89
CA LYS A 26 -15.72 3.97 14.67
C LYS A 26 -14.42 3.67 13.92
N TYR A 27 -13.81 2.51 14.19
CA TYR A 27 -12.57 2.03 13.57
C TYR A 27 -12.74 0.62 13.03
N VAL A 28 -12.01 0.30 11.97
CA VAL A 28 -11.89 -1.05 11.42
C VAL A 28 -10.41 -1.42 11.35
N GLY A 29 -10.05 -2.58 11.90
CA GLY A 29 -8.71 -3.16 11.78
C GLY A 29 -8.69 -4.27 10.73
N PHE A 30 -7.72 -4.23 9.83
CA PHE A 30 -7.41 -5.30 8.88
C PHE A 30 -6.09 -5.95 9.31
N LEU A 31 -6.13 -7.25 9.57
CA LEU A 31 -4.99 -8.03 10.03
C LEU A 31 -4.83 -9.27 9.15
N ASN A 32 -3.58 -9.56 8.77
CA ASN A 32 -3.26 -10.86 8.20
C ASN A 32 -3.42 -11.97 9.23
N ASN A 33 -3.62 -13.19 8.73
CA ASN A 33 -3.81 -14.39 9.53
C ASN A 33 -2.50 -14.96 10.12
N ASP A 34 -1.35 -14.41 9.77
CA ASP A 34 -0.01 -14.82 10.21
C ASP A 34 0.67 -13.76 11.09
N ILE A 35 -0.13 -13.14 11.97
CA ILE A 35 0.29 -12.08 12.90
C ILE A 35 0.05 -12.50 14.36
N GLU A 36 1.05 -12.22 15.19
CA GLU A 36 0.90 -12.13 16.65
C GLU A 36 0.87 -10.67 17.08
N VAL A 37 0.05 -10.33 18.06
CA VAL A 37 -0.14 -8.94 18.52
C VAL A 37 0.23 -8.77 19.99
N GLU A 38 0.77 -7.60 20.37
CA GLU A 38 0.88 -7.25 21.80
C GLU A 38 -0.52 -6.95 22.39
N PRO A 39 -0.82 -7.26 23.66
CA PRO A 39 -2.18 -7.14 24.21
C PRO A 39 -2.84 -5.75 24.07
N ASP A 40 -2.06 -4.68 24.11
CA ASP A 40 -2.54 -3.30 24.07
C ASP A 40 -2.31 -2.59 22.72
N TRP A 41 -1.88 -3.34 21.69
CA TRP A 41 -1.52 -2.78 20.38
C TRP A 41 -2.64 -1.91 19.78
N LEU A 42 -3.88 -2.41 19.82
CA LEU A 42 -5.03 -1.74 19.22
C LEU A 42 -5.42 -0.49 20.01
N TRP A 43 -5.36 -0.55 21.35
CA TRP A 43 -5.64 0.61 22.20
C TRP A 43 -4.66 1.74 21.97
N ARG A 44 -3.36 1.45 21.85
CA ARG A 44 -2.33 2.44 21.52
C ARG A 44 -2.58 3.10 20.16
N ILE A 45 -3.07 2.34 19.19
CA ILE A 45 -3.44 2.87 17.86
C ILE A 45 -4.65 3.79 17.98
N ILE A 46 -5.72 3.33 18.62
CA ILE A 46 -6.96 4.09 18.78
C ILE A 46 -6.70 5.38 19.55
N ASP A 47 -5.93 5.33 20.64
CA ASP A 47 -5.57 6.50 21.43
C ASP A 47 -4.92 7.61 20.58
N VAL A 48 -3.93 7.26 19.75
CA VAL A 48 -3.31 8.21 18.81
C VAL A 48 -4.32 8.77 17.81
N MET A 49 -5.20 7.92 17.27
CA MET A 49 -6.20 8.35 16.30
C MET A 49 -7.23 9.28 16.94
N GLU A 50 -7.70 9.01 18.16
CA GLU A 50 -8.64 9.87 18.90
C GLU A 50 -8.07 11.29 19.13
N HIS A 51 -6.75 11.42 19.35
CA HIS A 51 -6.11 12.71 19.56
C HIS A 51 -5.86 13.53 18.27
N ASP A 52 -5.95 12.94 17.08
CA ASP A 52 -5.86 13.67 15.79
C ASP A 52 -6.83 13.09 14.75
N GLU A 53 -7.97 13.75 14.60
CA GLU A 53 -9.02 13.37 13.63
C GLU A 53 -8.55 13.37 12.16
N ARG A 54 -7.42 14.03 11.87
CA ARG A 54 -6.84 14.01 10.52
C ARG A 54 -6.15 12.70 10.20
N ILE A 55 -5.92 11.80 11.17
CA ILE A 55 -5.35 10.47 10.91
C ILE A 55 -6.45 9.54 10.40
N ALA A 56 -6.43 9.24 9.10
CA ALA A 56 -7.37 8.29 8.49
C ALA A 56 -6.97 6.84 8.78
N ALA A 57 -5.66 6.56 8.77
CA ALA A 57 -5.12 5.23 8.95
C ALA A 57 -3.86 5.24 9.81
N ALA A 58 -3.73 4.19 10.62
CA ALA A 58 -2.58 3.94 11.46
C ALA A 58 -2.17 2.47 11.39
N GLN A 59 -0.88 2.20 11.48
CA GLN A 59 -0.36 0.86 11.69
C GLN A 59 0.52 0.82 12.95
N PRO A 60 0.66 -0.34 13.60
CA PRO A 60 1.69 -0.57 14.60
C PRO A 60 3.08 -0.62 13.97
N MET A 61 4.13 -0.56 14.79
CA MET A 61 5.45 -1.06 14.42
C MET A 61 5.35 -2.57 14.14
N ILE A 62 5.61 -2.97 12.89
CA ILE A 62 5.52 -4.37 12.48
C ILE A 62 6.94 -4.97 12.57
N LEU A 63 7.09 -5.99 13.40
CA LEU A 63 8.32 -6.73 13.65
C LEU A 63 8.27 -8.09 12.95
N GLN A 64 9.43 -8.68 12.64
CA GLN A 64 9.48 -10.03 12.08
C GLN A 64 9.19 -11.06 13.16
N LEU A 65 8.30 -12.01 12.90
CA LEU A 65 7.94 -13.04 13.90
C LEU A 65 9.14 -13.92 14.29
N ASN A 66 9.97 -14.27 13.30
CA ASN A 66 11.14 -15.14 13.48
C ASN A 66 12.39 -14.40 13.99
N ARG A 67 12.41 -13.06 13.91
CA ARG A 67 13.50 -12.18 14.36
C ARG A 67 12.90 -10.92 14.96
N ARG A 68 12.34 -11.05 16.16
CA ARG A 68 11.49 -10.05 16.83
C ARG A 68 12.18 -8.72 17.12
N GLU A 69 13.51 -8.69 17.06
CA GLU A 69 14.35 -7.51 17.16
C GLU A 69 14.46 -6.70 15.86
N LEU A 70 14.04 -7.29 14.73
CA LEU A 70 14.09 -6.67 13.41
C LEU A 70 12.70 -6.24 12.96
N LEU A 71 12.67 -5.08 12.31
CA LEU A 71 11.48 -4.57 11.65
C LEU A 71 11.11 -5.46 10.47
N ASP A 72 9.82 -5.75 10.35
CA ASP A 72 9.22 -6.11 9.07
C ASP A 72 8.88 -4.83 8.29
N SER A 73 8.23 -3.85 8.94
CA SER A 73 7.96 -2.53 8.37
C SER A 73 7.63 -1.48 9.45
N LEU A 74 8.16 -0.27 9.29
CA LEU A 74 7.67 0.96 9.95
C LEU A 74 6.67 1.72 9.08
N GLY A 75 6.21 1.12 7.99
CA GLY A 75 5.34 1.72 7.01
C GLY A 75 5.96 1.91 5.66
N GLY A 76 5.18 2.52 4.78
CA GLY A 76 5.45 2.52 3.37
C GLY A 76 5.75 3.91 2.82
N LEU A 77 6.72 3.99 1.91
CA LEU A 77 6.94 5.15 1.05
C LEU A 77 6.71 4.76 -0.40
N ILE A 78 6.38 5.73 -1.25
CA ILE A 78 6.41 5.53 -2.70
C ILE A 78 7.31 6.56 -3.38
N ASP A 79 7.88 6.22 -4.54
CA ASP A 79 8.50 7.22 -5.41
C ASP A 79 7.49 7.83 -6.41
N ARG A 80 7.96 8.75 -7.26
CA ARG A 80 7.11 9.46 -8.24
C ARG A 80 6.55 8.56 -9.36
N ILE A 81 7.15 7.40 -9.59
CA ILE A 81 6.62 6.39 -10.52
C ILE A 81 5.87 5.28 -9.78
N GLY A 82 5.49 5.55 -8.53
CA GLY A 82 4.64 4.70 -7.71
C GLY A 82 5.31 3.41 -7.25
N ARG A 83 6.65 3.30 -7.25
CA ARG A 83 7.30 2.13 -6.63
C ARG A 83 7.13 2.21 -5.13
N ALA A 84 6.61 1.15 -4.54
CA ALA A 84 6.44 1.03 -3.10
C ALA A 84 7.71 0.50 -2.41
N TYR A 85 8.05 1.09 -1.28
CA TYR A 85 9.18 0.75 -0.42
C TYR A 85 8.70 0.54 1.01
N ASP A 86 9.24 -0.47 1.68
CA ASP A 86 9.05 -0.64 3.12
C ASP A 86 10.15 0.08 3.88
N VAL A 87 9.77 0.86 4.89
CA VAL A 87 10.70 1.58 5.75
C VAL A 87 11.22 0.64 6.83
N GLY A 88 12.55 0.50 6.90
CA GLY A 88 13.24 -0.18 8.00
C GLY A 88 13.26 -1.71 7.93
N SER A 89 12.68 -2.36 6.92
CA SER A 89 12.67 -3.83 6.83
C SER A 89 14.05 -4.48 7.06
N SER A 90 14.09 -5.47 7.94
CA SER A 90 15.29 -6.20 8.39
C SER A 90 16.35 -5.35 9.10
N LEU A 91 15.98 -4.16 9.59
CA LEU A 91 16.81 -3.31 10.44
C LEU A 91 16.22 -3.25 11.85
N ALA A 92 17.06 -2.94 12.84
CA ALA A 92 16.58 -2.70 14.19
C ALA A 92 15.71 -1.41 14.25
N PRO A 93 14.65 -1.39 15.07
CA PRO A 93 13.87 -0.18 15.30
C PRO A 93 14.75 0.99 15.79
N PRO A 94 14.50 2.24 15.34
CA PRO A 94 15.24 3.40 15.84
C PRO A 94 15.08 3.54 17.36
N ARG A 95 16.20 3.72 18.07
CA ARG A 95 16.19 3.89 19.53
C ARG A 95 15.39 5.13 19.92
N GLY A 96 14.51 4.99 20.92
CA GLY A 96 13.73 6.10 21.47
C GLY A 96 12.55 6.55 20.61
N LEU A 97 12.25 5.85 19.51
CA LEU A 97 11.10 6.16 18.68
C LEU A 97 9.79 5.86 19.43
N ARG A 98 9.07 6.91 19.85
CA ARG A 98 7.81 6.80 20.61
C ARG A 98 6.66 7.56 19.97
N ASN A 99 6.95 8.69 19.32
CA ASN A 99 5.93 9.53 18.72
C ASN A 99 5.42 8.92 17.40
N PRO A 100 4.13 9.08 17.07
CA PRO A 100 3.61 8.71 15.76
C PRO A 100 4.42 9.37 14.63
N VAL A 101 4.70 8.60 13.58
CA VAL A 101 5.45 9.05 12.40
C VAL A 101 4.56 8.96 11.19
N GLU A 102 4.52 10.02 10.39
CA GLU A 102 3.77 10.01 9.15
C GLU A 102 4.49 9.18 8.06
N VAL A 103 3.74 8.32 7.36
CA VAL A 103 4.23 7.44 6.29
C VAL A 103 3.30 7.52 5.09
N PHE A 104 3.78 7.31 3.86
CA PHE A 104 2.92 7.43 2.68
C PHE A 104 1.73 6.46 2.73
N TYR A 105 1.99 5.20 3.05
CA TYR A 105 0.97 4.18 3.24
C TYR A 105 1.26 3.31 4.46
N ALA A 106 0.20 2.78 5.06
CA ALA A 106 0.30 1.77 6.09
C ALA A 106 0.21 0.37 5.47
N ARG A 107 0.98 -0.58 6.01
CA ARG A 107 1.14 -1.91 5.41
C ARG A 107 -0.09 -2.77 5.65
N GLY A 108 -0.52 -3.51 4.63
CA GLY A 108 -1.70 -4.38 4.71
C GLY A 108 -1.59 -5.52 5.73
N ALA A 109 -0.41 -5.77 6.30
CA ALA A 109 -0.26 -6.76 7.36
C ALA A 109 -1.12 -6.41 8.59
N ALA A 110 -1.00 -5.18 9.11
CA ALA A 110 -1.82 -4.72 10.23
C ALA A 110 -2.10 -3.22 10.06
N ILE A 111 -3.34 -2.87 9.74
CA ILE A 111 -3.75 -1.49 9.47
C ILE A 111 -5.12 -1.21 10.07
N VAL A 112 -5.23 -0.11 10.81
CA VAL A 112 -6.48 0.38 11.40
C VAL A 112 -6.89 1.64 10.67
N PHE A 113 -8.14 1.68 10.20
CA PHE A 113 -8.74 2.82 9.53
C PHE A 113 -9.91 3.39 10.34
N ARG A 114 -10.11 4.70 10.24
CA ARG A 114 -11.40 5.32 10.58
C ARG A 114 -12.47 4.77 9.65
N SER A 115 -13.55 4.24 10.20
CA SER A 115 -14.58 3.52 9.43
C SER A 115 -15.36 4.44 8.50
N ASP A 116 -15.61 5.68 8.92
CA ASP A 116 -16.24 6.72 8.10
C ASP A 116 -15.36 7.12 6.91
N VAL A 117 -14.05 7.28 7.11
CA VAL A 117 -13.11 7.57 6.03
C VAL A 117 -12.98 6.39 5.07
N PHE A 118 -12.84 5.16 5.60
CA PHE A 118 -12.79 3.95 4.78
C PHE A 118 -14.05 3.81 3.90
N ARG A 119 -15.23 4.06 4.48
CA ARG A 119 -16.52 4.03 3.79
C ARG A 119 -16.64 5.12 2.73
N ARG A 120 -16.25 6.35 3.06
CA ARG A 120 -16.24 7.49 2.12
C ARG A 120 -15.34 7.19 0.91
N LEU A 121 -14.20 6.56 1.15
CA LEU A 121 -13.29 6.12 0.11
C LEU A 121 -13.83 4.91 -0.68
N GLY A 122 -14.95 4.29 -0.31
CA GLY A 122 -15.46 3.09 -0.97
C GLY A 122 -14.62 1.83 -0.71
N GLY A 123 -13.83 1.82 0.37
CA GLY A 123 -12.98 0.69 0.75
C GLY A 123 -11.79 0.43 -0.17
N PHE A 124 -11.24 -0.79 -0.11
CA PHE A 124 -10.17 -1.22 -1.00
C PHE A 124 -10.68 -1.33 -2.45
N ASP A 125 -9.81 -1.06 -3.42
CA ASP A 125 -10.16 -1.32 -4.82
C ASP A 125 -10.08 -2.83 -5.13
N GLU A 126 -11.22 -3.48 -5.27
CA GLU A 126 -11.31 -4.93 -5.49
C GLU A 126 -10.63 -5.42 -6.79
N ASP A 127 -10.38 -4.53 -7.77
CA ASP A 127 -9.65 -4.91 -8.99
C ASP A 127 -8.19 -5.24 -8.73
N TYR A 128 -7.66 -4.75 -7.61
CA TYR A 128 -6.27 -5.00 -7.26
C TYR A 128 -6.11 -6.45 -6.88
N PHE A 129 -7.14 -7.07 -6.28
CA PHE A 129 -7.16 -8.40 -5.71
C PHE A 129 -6.14 -8.53 -4.54
N ILE A 130 -4.84 -8.38 -4.81
CA ILE A 130 -3.76 -8.24 -3.83
C ILE A 130 -2.62 -7.37 -4.40
N TYR A 131 -1.81 -6.80 -3.51
CA TYR A 131 -0.76 -5.81 -3.75
C TYR A 131 -1.28 -4.43 -4.20
N TYR A 132 -0.76 -3.39 -3.55
CA TYR A 132 -1.06 -1.97 -3.78
C TYR A 132 -2.46 -1.52 -3.34
N GLU A 133 -3.36 -2.40 -2.90
CA GLU A 133 -4.70 -2.00 -2.46
C GLU A 133 -4.66 -1.05 -1.27
N GLU A 134 -3.75 -1.30 -0.33
CA GLU A 134 -3.48 -0.44 0.82
C GLU A 134 -2.76 0.84 0.40
N THR A 135 -1.83 0.74 -0.55
CA THR A 135 -1.11 1.91 -1.09
C THR A 135 -2.05 2.87 -1.80
N ASP A 136 -2.94 2.36 -2.65
CA ASP A 136 -3.97 3.14 -3.35
C ASP A 136 -4.95 3.76 -2.35
N LEU A 137 -5.46 2.99 -1.40
CA LEU A 137 -6.39 3.48 -0.38
C LEU A 137 -5.76 4.61 0.47
N CYS A 138 -4.52 4.44 0.92
CA CYS A 138 -3.78 5.46 1.66
C CYS A 138 -3.52 6.70 0.80
N TRP A 139 -3.20 6.55 -0.47
CA TRP A 139 -3.03 7.69 -1.38
C TRP A 139 -4.35 8.46 -1.53
N ARG A 140 -5.48 7.77 -1.72
CA ARG A 140 -6.80 8.41 -1.80
C ARG A 140 -7.15 9.15 -0.51
N ALA A 141 -6.86 8.59 0.66
CA ALA A 141 -7.00 9.30 1.93
C ALA A 141 -6.16 10.58 1.97
N ARG A 142 -4.92 10.54 1.49
CA ARG A 142 -4.04 11.72 1.40
C ARG A 142 -4.55 12.78 0.42
N LEU A 143 -5.19 12.38 -0.68
CA LEU A 143 -5.83 13.32 -1.61
C LEU A 143 -6.98 14.09 -0.98
N LEU A 144 -7.60 13.54 0.08
CA LEU A 144 -8.62 14.18 0.91
C LEU A 144 -8.04 14.95 2.12
N GLY A 145 -6.71 15.09 2.22
CA GLY A 145 -6.07 15.84 3.31
C GLY A 145 -5.84 15.06 4.60
N TYR A 146 -6.13 13.75 4.62
CA TYR A 146 -5.83 12.91 5.77
C TYR A 146 -4.36 12.49 5.83
N LYS A 147 -3.92 12.17 7.04
CA LYS A 147 -2.63 11.59 7.37
C LYS A 147 -2.73 10.06 7.45
N VAL A 148 -1.60 9.43 7.19
CA VAL A 148 -1.38 8.00 7.45
C VAL A 148 -0.14 7.88 8.32
N VAL A 149 -0.24 7.17 9.43
CA VAL A 149 0.83 7.14 10.44
C VAL A 149 1.23 5.72 10.83
N THR A 150 2.43 5.60 11.36
CA THR A 150 2.87 4.47 12.16
C THR A 150 2.89 4.91 13.61
N VAL A 151 2.35 4.09 14.51
CA VAL A 151 2.36 4.29 15.96
C VAL A 151 3.42 3.36 16.55
N PRO A 152 4.64 3.85 16.83
CA PRO A 152 5.78 2.99 17.18
C PRO A 152 5.65 2.32 18.54
N THR A 153 4.76 2.84 19.40
CA THR A 153 4.44 2.23 20.69
C THR A 153 3.53 1.02 20.54
N ALA A 154 2.71 0.92 19.50
CA ALA A 154 1.94 -0.29 19.21
C ALA A 154 2.82 -1.28 18.43
N LYS A 155 2.86 -2.55 18.83
CA LYS A 155 3.67 -3.56 18.14
C LYS A 155 2.89 -4.80 17.78
N VAL A 156 3.25 -5.36 16.64
CA VAL A 156 2.78 -6.66 16.16
C VAL A 156 3.95 -7.39 15.50
N TYR A 157 3.85 -8.71 15.42
CA TYR A 157 4.86 -9.60 14.86
C TYR A 157 4.26 -10.34 13.68
N HIS A 158 4.83 -10.18 12.50
CA HIS A 158 4.34 -10.74 11.26
C HIS A 158 5.31 -11.81 10.78
N LEU A 159 4.81 -13.01 10.48
CA LEU A 159 5.64 -14.10 9.93
C LEU A 159 6.23 -13.68 8.59
N GLY A 160 5.39 -13.11 7.73
CA GLY A 160 5.78 -12.64 6.42
C GLY A 160 6.15 -13.79 5.48
N GLY A 161 6.16 -13.51 4.18
CA GLY A 161 6.58 -14.49 3.15
C GLY A 161 5.62 -15.66 2.90
N GLY A 162 4.63 -15.91 3.77
CA GLY A 162 3.73 -17.08 3.69
C GLY A 162 2.73 -17.05 2.53
N THR A 163 2.25 -15.86 2.12
CA THR A 163 1.16 -15.74 1.13
C THR A 163 1.62 -15.36 -0.28
N SER A 164 2.84 -14.87 -0.45
CA SER A 164 3.30 -14.29 -1.72
C SER A 164 4.29 -15.15 -2.51
N GLY A 165 4.96 -16.14 -1.90
CA GLY A 165 5.85 -17.07 -2.61
C GLY A 165 7.02 -16.40 -3.37
N GLY A 166 7.34 -15.14 -3.06
CA GLY A 166 8.36 -14.35 -3.75
C GLY A 166 7.95 -13.79 -5.12
N ALA A 167 8.95 -13.47 -5.93
CA ALA A 167 8.78 -12.90 -7.26
C ALA A 167 8.45 -14.00 -8.29
N THR A 168 7.18 -14.38 -8.37
CA THR A 168 6.66 -15.28 -9.42
C THR A 168 6.11 -14.45 -10.59
N PRO A 169 5.98 -15.01 -11.80
CA PRO A 169 5.35 -14.32 -12.92
C PRO A 169 3.96 -13.77 -12.56
N HIS A 170 3.17 -14.51 -11.77
CA HIS A 170 1.85 -14.05 -11.32
C HIS A 170 1.95 -12.85 -10.38
N THR A 171 2.82 -12.87 -9.37
CA THR A 171 2.97 -11.72 -8.45
C THR A 171 3.55 -10.50 -9.15
N ILE A 172 4.45 -10.69 -10.13
CA ILE A 172 4.96 -9.62 -10.99
C ILE A 172 3.81 -9.01 -11.81
N TYR A 173 2.98 -9.84 -12.45
CA TYR A 173 1.81 -9.36 -13.20
C TYR A 173 0.88 -8.49 -12.31
N LEU A 174 0.51 -8.99 -11.13
CA LEU A 174 -0.37 -8.27 -10.20
C LEU A 174 0.25 -6.95 -9.73
N ARG A 175 1.50 -6.96 -9.27
CA ARG A 175 2.18 -5.74 -8.78
C ARG A 175 2.30 -4.69 -9.87
N ARG A 176 2.69 -5.10 -11.09
CA ARG A 176 2.91 -4.16 -12.21
C ARG A 176 1.59 -3.57 -12.71
N ARG A 177 0.53 -4.38 -12.82
CA ARG A 177 -0.78 -3.87 -13.29
C ARG A 177 -1.35 -2.88 -12.28
N ASN A 178 -1.27 -3.19 -10.98
CA ASN A 178 -1.83 -2.38 -9.91
C ASN A 178 -1.01 -1.11 -9.68
N GLN A 179 0.33 -1.17 -9.84
CA GLN A 179 1.19 0.01 -9.80
C GLN A 179 0.78 1.05 -10.86
N LEU A 180 0.61 0.61 -12.12
CA LEU A 180 0.22 1.50 -13.21
C LEU A 180 -1.19 2.09 -13.01
N ALA A 181 -2.15 1.26 -12.58
CA ALA A 181 -3.50 1.71 -12.24
C ALA A 181 -3.49 2.75 -11.12
N THR A 182 -2.64 2.56 -10.10
CA THR A 182 -2.49 3.50 -8.98
C THR A 182 -2.07 4.88 -9.46
N LEU A 183 -1.10 4.95 -10.39
CA LEU A 183 -0.66 6.21 -10.98
C LEU A 183 -1.80 6.89 -11.76
N ILE A 184 -2.48 6.12 -12.61
CA ILE A 184 -3.57 6.62 -13.46
C ILE A 184 -4.76 7.07 -12.60
N LYS A 185 -5.03 6.47 -11.45
CA LYS A 185 -6.15 6.86 -10.58
C LYS A 185 -5.88 8.13 -9.78
N ASN A 186 -4.69 8.25 -9.20
CA ASN A 186 -4.45 9.17 -8.09
C ASN A 186 -3.78 10.49 -8.49
N TYR A 187 -2.84 10.49 -9.44
CA TYR A 187 -2.16 11.73 -9.86
C TYR A 187 -3.10 12.73 -10.54
N SER A 188 -2.75 14.02 -10.60
CA SER A 188 -3.45 14.97 -11.49
C SER A 188 -3.24 14.56 -12.96
N LEU A 189 -4.04 15.10 -13.91
CA LEU A 189 -4.02 14.61 -15.29
C LEU A 189 -2.61 14.66 -15.92
N GLY A 190 -1.90 15.78 -15.76
CA GLY A 190 -0.54 15.93 -16.29
C GLY A 190 0.45 14.91 -15.70
N ASN A 191 0.47 14.77 -14.38
CA ASN A 191 1.37 13.82 -13.71
C ASN A 191 0.97 12.36 -13.98
N ALA A 192 -0.32 12.06 -14.11
CA ALA A 192 -0.80 10.75 -14.47
C ALA A 192 -0.28 10.36 -15.85
N ILE A 193 -0.37 11.25 -16.85
CA ILE A 193 0.18 11.02 -18.19
C ILE A 193 1.70 10.83 -18.14
N ILE A 194 2.43 11.75 -17.50
CA ILE A 194 3.90 11.71 -17.44
C ILE A 194 4.39 10.42 -16.76
N TYR A 195 3.96 10.17 -15.52
CA TYR A 195 4.51 9.07 -14.73
C TYR A 195 4.02 7.69 -15.20
N SER A 196 2.77 7.58 -15.69
CA SER A 196 2.30 6.33 -16.30
C SER A 196 3.02 6.02 -17.61
N SER A 197 3.35 7.04 -18.42
CA SER A 197 4.11 6.85 -19.66
C SER A 197 5.55 6.41 -19.39
N ILE A 198 6.23 7.09 -18.44
CA ILE A 198 7.57 6.69 -18.00
C ILE A 198 7.55 5.25 -17.47
N LEU A 199 6.62 4.93 -16.57
CA LEU A 199 6.52 3.60 -15.99
C LEU A 199 6.24 2.52 -17.05
N THR A 200 5.36 2.81 -18.01
CA THR A 200 5.04 1.92 -19.12
C THR A 200 6.26 1.68 -20.01
N ALA A 201 7.02 2.73 -20.35
CA ALA A 201 8.26 2.61 -21.11
C ALA A 201 9.29 1.75 -20.36
N MET A 202 9.43 1.93 -19.03
CA MET A 202 10.30 1.10 -18.21
C MET A 202 9.85 -0.36 -18.18
N PHE A 203 8.55 -0.62 -18.13
CA PHE A 203 8.01 -1.98 -18.19
C PHE A 203 8.28 -2.64 -19.55
N LEU A 204 8.09 -1.91 -20.65
CA LEU A 204 8.40 -2.40 -22.00
C LEU A 204 9.89 -2.73 -22.16
N ALA A 205 10.79 -1.82 -21.75
CA ALA A 205 12.23 -2.06 -21.77
C ALA A 205 12.63 -3.26 -20.90
N SER A 206 12.03 -3.38 -19.72
CA SER A 206 12.21 -4.49 -18.77
C SER A 206 11.73 -5.83 -19.33
N ALA A 207 10.62 -5.85 -20.08
CA ALA A 207 10.09 -7.03 -20.76
C ALA A 207 10.95 -7.43 -21.97
N ALA A 208 11.35 -6.46 -22.79
CA ALA A 208 12.20 -6.67 -23.97
C ALA A 208 13.59 -7.21 -23.59
N ARG A 209 14.22 -6.66 -22.53
CA ARG A 209 15.50 -7.19 -22.02
C ARG A 209 15.39 -8.64 -21.58
N ARG A 210 14.26 -9.01 -20.95
CA ARG A 210 14.04 -10.36 -20.41
C ARG A 210 13.62 -11.38 -21.47
N SER A 211 13.04 -10.96 -22.59
CA SER A 211 12.72 -11.88 -23.69
C SER A 211 13.95 -12.37 -24.45
N ILE A 212 15.12 -11.77 -24.24
CA ILE A 212 16.38 -12.21 -24.85
C ILE A 212 16.87 -13.52 -24.22
N SER A 213 16.51 -13.80 -22.96
CA SER A 213 16.91 -15.02 -22.26
C SER A 213 15.69 -15.95 -22.08
N PRO A 214 15.76 -17.21 -22.56
CA PRO A 214 14.64 -18.16 -22.47
C PRO A 214 14.09 -18.35 -21.05
N ASP A 215 14.97 -18.29 -20.05
CA ASP A 215 14.65 -18.49 -18.63
C ASP A 215 13.72 -17.41 -18.06
N TYR A 216 13.63 -16.25 -18.71
CA TYR A 216 12.82 -15.12 -18.23
C TYR A 216 11.60 -14.81 -19.11
N ASN A 217 11.28 -15.68 -20.07
CA ASN A 217 10.13 -15.50 -20.97
C ASN A 217 8.80 -15.36 -20.23
N LEU A 218 8.58 -16.14 -19.16
CA LEU A 218 7.37 -16.06 -18.34
C LEU A 218 7.25 -14.71 -17.63
N VAL A 219 8.36 -14.15 -17.16
CA VAL A 219 8.40 -12.83 -16.53
C VAL A 219 8.11 -11.73 -17.55
N SER A 220 8.68 -11.82 -18.76
CA SER A 220 8.39 -10.88 -19.85
C SER A 220 6.89 -10.87 -20.21
N ARG A 221 6.29 -12.06 -20.36
CA ARG A 221 4.84 -12.22 -20.61
C ARG A 221 3.99 -11.64 -19.48
N ALA A 222 4.39 -11.83 -18.23
CA ALA A 222 3.69 -11.25 -17.07
C ALA A 222 3.69 -9.71 -17.10
N ILE A 223 4.83 -9.09 -17.42
CA ILE A 223 4.95 -7.63 -17.53
C ILE A 223 4.09 -7.10 -18.70
N PHE A 224 4.15 -7.74 -19.87
CA PHE A 224 3.32 -7.34 -21.00
C PHE A 224 1.82 -7.49 -20.71
N SER A 225 1.44 -8.58 -20.04
CA SER A 225 0.04 -8.82 -19.61
C SER A 225 -0.45 -7.75 -18.65
N ALA A 226 0.42 -7.21 -17.79
CA ALA A 226 0.08 -6.12 -16.88
C ALA A 226 -0.23 -4.80 -17.61
N ILE A 227 0.54 -4.48 -18.66
CA ILE A 227 0.28 -3.32 -19.54
C ILE A 227 -1.05 -3.52 -20.26
N LEU A 228 -1.24 -4.70 -20.87
CA LEU A 228 -2.44 -5.02 -21.63
C LEU A 228 -3.71 -5.02 -20.77
N TRP A 229 -3.61 -5.44 -19.51
CA TRP A 229 -4.71 -5.32 -18.54
C TRP A 229 -5.11 -3.85 -18.30
N ASN A 230 -4.14 -2.93 -18.21
CA ASN A 230 -4.42 -1.51 -18.04
C ASN A 230 -5.07 -0.89 -19.28
N ILE A 231 -4.70 -1.35 -20.49
CA ILE A 231 -5.36 -0.94 -21.74
C ILE A 231 -6.82 -1.43 -21.75
N ARG A 232 -7.04 -2.72 -21.47
CA ARG A 232 -8.39 -3.32 -21.47
C ARG A 232 -9.30 -2.75 -20.39
N SER A 233 -8.73 -2.43 -19.24
CA SER A 233 -9.47 -1.89 -18.08
C SER A 233 -9.52 -0.37 -18.06
N PHE A 234 -8.98 0.30 -19.09
CA PHE A 234 -8.73 1.75 -19.08
C PHE A 234 -9.98 2.56 -18.76
N ARG A 235 -11.11 2.26 -19.41
CA ARG A 235 -12.39 2.92 -19.16
C ARG A 235 -12.80 2.83 -17.68
N ARG A 236 -12.73 1.64 -17.10
CA ARG A 236 -13.08 1.40 -15.69
C ARG A 236 -12.12 2.14 -14.74
N THR A 237 -10.84 2.17 -15.08
CA THR A 237 -9.83 2.95 -14.34
C THR A 237 -10.15 4.46 -14.40
N LEU A 238 -10.60 4.97 -15.56
CA LEU A 238 -11.00 6.37 -15.70
C LEU A 238 -12.29 6.71 -14.93
N GLU A 239 -13.27 5.81 -14.85
CA GLU A 239 -14.47 6.00 -14.03
C GLU A 239 -14.11 6.15 -12.54
N LYS A 240 -13.21 5.29 -12.04
CA LYS A 240 -12.67 5.41 -10.68
C LYS A 240 -11.86 6.68 -10.49
N ARG A 241 -11.02 7.04 -11.46
CA ARG A 241 -10.26 8.29 -11.47
C ARG A 241 -11.21 9.49 -11.35
N ALA A 242 -12.31 9.52 -12.10
CA ALA A 242 -13.26 10.63 -12.05
C ALA A 242 -13.78 10.86 -10.61
N THR A 243 -14.17 9.79 -9.93
CA THR A 243 -14.61 9.83 -8.52
C THR A 243 -13.50 10.33 -7.58
N ILE A 244 -12.27 9.83 -7.75
CA ILE A 244 -11.12 10.24 -6.92
C ILE A 244 -10.80 11.72 -7.14
N GLN A 245 -10.79 12.17 -8.40
CA GLN A 245 -10.44 13.55 -8.73
C GLN A 245 -11.57 14.53 -8.38
N SER A 246 -12.83 14.12 -8.32
CA SER A 246 -13.94 15.00 -7.91
C SER A 246 -13.93 15.33 -6.42
N GLU A 247 -13.43 14.43 -5.57
CA GLU A 247 -13.31 14.69 -4.13
C GLU A 247 -11.94 15.24 -3.71
N ARG A 248 -10.98 15.23 -4.62
CA ARG A 248 -9.60 15.63 -4.36
C ARG A 248 -9.52 17.07 -3.88
N ILE A 249 -8.83 17.29 -2.75
CA ILE A 249 -8.52 18.63 -2.23
C ILE A 249 -7.01 18.92 -2.18
N VAL A 250 -6.16 17.89 -2.12
CA VAL A 250 -4.71 18.05 -2.00
C VAL A 250 -4.03 17.95 -3.38
N PRO A 251 -3.25 18.96 -3.82
CA PRO A 251 -2.54 18.90 -5.10
C PRO A 251 -1.29 18.01 -5.02
N ASP A 252 -0.82 17.53 -6.18
CA ASP A 252 0.28 16.56 -6.25
C ASP A 252 1.55 17.05 -5.55
N ARG A 253 1.83 18.36 -5.63
CA ARG A 253 3.00 19.01 -4.98
C ARG A 253 3.04 18.83 -3.46
N ILE A 254 1.89 18.66 -2.83
CA ILE A 254 1.80 18.45 -1.37
C ILE A 254 1.90 16.96 -1.08
N VAL A 255 1.16 16.12 -1.80
CA VAL A 255 1.25 14.66 -1.65
C VAL A 255 2.68 14.15 -1.88
N SER A 256 3.39 14.73 -2.85
CA SER A 256 4.77 14.34 -3.18
C SER A 256 5.79 14.63 -2.08
N ARG A 257 5.45 15.42 -1.05
CA ARG A 257 6.32 15.63 0.13
C ARG A 257 6.38 14.41 1.04
N HIS A 258 5.45 13.48 0.89
CA HIS A 258 5.44 12.20 1.60
C HIS A 258 5.99 11.06 0.74
N MET A 259 6.37 11.35 -0.50
CA MET A 259 7.02 10.41 -1.41
C MET A 259 8.54 10.49 -1.23
N LEU A 260 9.24 9.41 -1.54
CA LEU A 260 10.70 9.35 -1.46
C LEU A 260 11.34 10.41 -2.38
N GLY A 261 11.87 11.48 -1.80
CA GLY A 261 12.66 12.49 -2.50
C GLY A 261 14.14 12.12 -2.63
N ILE A 262 14.81 12.54 -3.71
CA ILE A 262 16.25 12.33 -3.94
C ILE A 262 17.12 12.91 -2.80
N LEU A 263 16.66 13.97 -2.13
CA LEU A 263 17.40 14.66 -1.06
C LEU A 263 17.04 14.20 0.37
N GLU A 264 15.93 13.48 0.56
CA GLU A 264 15.59 12.83 1.84
C GLU A 264 16.30 11.49 2.03
N TYR A 265 16.90 10.99 0.95
CA TYR A 265 17.82 9.86 0.92
C TYR A 265 18.84 9.98 2.06
N SER A 266 19.55 11.09 2.21
CA SER A 266 20.64 11.20 3.20
C SER A 266 20.19 11.18 4.68
N ARG A 267 18.94 11.53 5.01
CA ARG A 267 18.44 11.55 6.41
C ARG A 267 17.79 10.23 6.84
N LEU A 268 17.20 9.48 5.90
CA LEU A 268 16.56 8.19 6.13
C LEU A 268 17.43 6.97 5.74
N VAL A 269 18.58 7.18 5.07
CA VAL A 269 19.47 6.10 4.57
C VAL A 269 20.10 5.21 5.65
N LYS A 270 19.98 5.53 6.95
CA LYS A 270 20.26 4.51 8.00
C LYS A 270 19.21 3.40 8.05
N TYR A 271 18.06 3.55 7.37
CA TYR A 271 16.88 2.71 7.54
C TYR A 271 16.18 2.24 6.24
N LEU A 272 16.79 2.39 5.06
CA LEU A 272 16.17 1.96 3.79
C LEU A 272 16.68 0.57 3.35
N PRO A 273 15.81 -0.46 3.17
CA PRO A 273 16.15 -1.78 2.66
C PRO A 273 15.82 -1.98 1.16
N LYS A 274 16.27 -3.14 0.65
CA LYS A 274 16.19 -3.63 -0.75
C LYS A 274 14.86 -3.35 -1.44
N ALA A 275 14.94 -2.86 -2.68
CA ALA A 275 13.81 -2.82 -3.61
C ALA A 275 13.31 -4.24 -3.92
N TYR A 276 11.98 -4.43 -3.91
CA TYR A 276 11.32 -5.66 -4.39
C TYR A 276 11.16 -5.66 -5.92
#